data_AF-A0A357B348-F1
#
_entry.id   AF-A0A357B348-F1
#
_cell.length_a   1.000
_cell.length_b   1.000
_cell.length_c   1.000
_cell.angle_alpha   90.00
_cell.angle_beta   90.00
_cell.angle_gamma   90.00
#
_symmetry.space_group_name_H-M   'P 1'
#
loop_
_entity.id
_entity.type
_entity.pdbx_description
1 polymer ?
#
loop_
_entity_poly.entity_id
_entity_poly.type
_entity_poly.pdbx_seq_one_letter_code
_entity_poly.pdbx_strand_id
1 'polypeptide(L)'
;MSDKTIRFIDSEYRELFQIPDNASITITYPPGDDRGTLTRPCQYIDEAHVRVGSNDYHICEFAERMEALGAKYQPSDQLRGALVVPFAAHEDEFFNLRSDVGKTRIGVLSGGFGNQGDRFHAGLHLNEAQKEKNTPDFQSEVHGAVYALRQELLDNRPGMIAYCQAHPEAKLLEDSRFSQYGFKLETETRHYFVLCHVPEFERDGRFTIYAYEKETPLRILQPGDSGDHAMFFRNDAESRRCVGYLRGDFGRDGHSFYHQWFDQTKSENTPEFKDEFHAIMTLLRRDILSDLSSSMDYCYNHPQAILLGRDGYDYGFKLETETRQYFVRCTTLRNEYFYVYAYNKAAPLREQDKQSVLGQIREAQERLHISKDAGERKHTRSMKEPER
;
A
#
# COMPACT_ATOMS: atom_id res chain seq x y z
N MET A 1 -11.29 19.98 -3.01
CA MET A 1 -10.53 20.53 -1.87
C MET A 1 -9.44 21.42 -2.45
N SER A 2 -9.16 22.58 -1.85
CA SER A 2 -8.12 23.46 -2.42
C SER A 2 -6.74 22.88 -2.12
N ASP A 3 -5.91 22.77 -3.15
CA ASP A 3 -4.54 22.23 -3.13
C ASP A 3 -3.54 23.22 -2.48
N LYS A 4 -3.93 23.78 -1.32
CA LYS A 4 -3.18 24.84 -0.63
C LYS A 4 -2.14 24.20 0.27
N THR A 5 -0.90 24.63 0.10
CA THR A 5 0.22 24.22 0.93
C THR A 5 0.66 25.39 1.81
N ILE A 6 1.07 25.07 3.03
CA ILE A 6 1.60 26.04 4.00
C ILE A 6 3.11 25.87 4.02
N ARG A 7 3.82 26.97 3.75
CA ARG A 7 5.28 27.02 3.76
C ARG A 7 5.81 27.49 5.11
N PHE A 8 6.75 26.74 5.65
CA PHE A 8 7.51 27.11 6.86
C PHE A 8 8.95 27.46 6.47
N ILE A 9 9.44 28.58 6.99
CA ILE A 9 10.77 29.16 6.66
C ILE A 9 11.59 29.36 7.94
N ASP A 10 12.89 29.57 7.83
CA ASP A 10 13.72 30.14 8.92
C ASP A 10 13.72 31.69 8.88
N SER A 11 14.43 32.34 9.81
CA SER A 11 14.50 33.82 9.86
C SER A 11 15.22 34.43 8.65
N GLU A 12 16.03 33.66 7.94
CA GLU A 12 16.72 34.07 6.71
C GLU A 12 15.85 33.87 5.46
N TYR A 13 14.56 33.55 5.65
CA TYR A 13 13.58 33.31 4.58
C TYR A 13 13.87 32.06 3.75
N ARG A 14 14.70 31.14 4.25
CA ARG A 14 14.93 29.85 3.61
C ARG A 14 13.81 28.89 4.00
N GLU A 15 13.24 28.22 3.00
CA GLU A 15 12.20 27.24 3.25
C GLU A 15 12.76 26.03 4.01
N LEU A 16 12.13 25.67 5.12
CA LEU A 16 12.44 24.47 5.90
C LEU A 16 11.63 23.27 5.41
N PHE A 17 10.31 23.46 5.25
CA PHE A 17 9.39 22.44 4.76
C PHE A 17 8.05 23.03 4.36
N GLN A 18 7.21 22.21 3.73
CA GLN A 18 5.81 22.53 3.44
C GLN A 18 4.90 21.43 4.00
N ILE A 19 3.70 21.80 4.41
CA ILE A 19 2.64 20.86 4.83
C ILE A 19 1.33 21.18 4.08
N PRO A 20 0.42 20.21 3.90
CA PRO A 20 -0.90 20.51 3.34
C PRO A 20 -1.73 21.34 4.33
N ASP A 21 -2.71 22.08 3.82
CA ASP A 21 -3.65 22.82 4.68
C ASP A 21 -4.34 21.91 5.70
N ASN A 22 -4.52 22.40 6.92
CA ASN A 22 -5.05 21.69 8.10
C ASN A 22 -4.13 20.61 8.71
N ALA A 23 -2.90 20.42 8.20
CA ALA A 23 -1.91 19.56 8.84
C ALA A 23 -1.32 20.21 10.11
N SER A 24 -0.58 19.42 10.90
CA SER A 24 0.03 19.88 12.15
C SER A 24 1.55 19.93 12.07
N ILE A 25 2.15 20.83 12.84
CA ILE A 25 3.59 20.84 13.12
C ILE A 25 3.84 20.46 14.58
N THR A 26 5.02 19.91 14.85
CA THR A 26 5.54 19.73 16.20
C THR A 26 6.60 20.78 16.48
N ILE A 27 6.40 21.56 17.53
CA ILE A 27 7.34 22.57 18.03
C ILE A 27 8.03 22.00 19.27
N THR A 28 9.35 21.96 19.26
CA THR A 28 10.18 21.51 20.38
C THR A 28 10.94 22.70 20.94
N TYR A 29 10.60 23.10 22.17
CA TYR A 29 11.28 24.16 22.90
C TYR A 29 12.57 23.63 23.56
N PRO A 30 13.55 24.50 23.84
CA PRO A 30 14.81 24.08 24.45
C PRO A 30 14.60 23.48 25.86
N PRO A 31 15.51 22.61 26.30
CA PRO A 31 15.46 22.05 27.66
C PRO A 31 15.41 23.16 28.71
N GLY A 32 14.44 23.11 29.62
CA GLY A 32 14.21 24.13 30.65
C GLY A 32 13.09 25.12 30.34
N ASP A 33 12.49 25.06 29.15
CA ASP A 33 11.21 25.73 28.87
C ASP A 33 10.03 24.83 29.29
N ASP A 34 9.12 25.35 30.11
CA ASP A 34 7.97 24.61 30.66
C ASP A 34 7.01 24.10 29.57
N ARG A 35 7.07 24.63 28.35
CA ARG A 35 6.22 24.19 27.23
C ARG A 35 6.62 22.83 26.66
N GLY A 36 7.89 22.43 26.79
CA GLY A 36 8.40 21.15 26.26
C GLY A 36 8.19 20.98 24.75
N THR A 37 7.51 19.90 24.34
CA THR A 37 7.17 19.62 22.94
C THR A 37 5.66 19.73 22.72
N LEU A 38 5.24 20.50 21.72
CA LEU A 38 3.84 20.79 21.44
C LEU A 38 3.50 20.49 19.97
N THR A 39 2.42 19.77 19.73
CA THR A 39 1.82 19.66 18.39
C THR A 39 0.76 20.73 18.19
N ARG A 40 0.78 21.41 17.04
CA ARG A 40 -0.13 22.51 16.70
C ARG A 40 -0.73 22.32 15.31
N PRO A 41 -2.08 22.30 15.18
CA PRO A 41 -2.73 22.32 13.88
C PRO A 41 -2.46 23.65 13.18
N CYS A 42 -2.31 23.60 11.87
CA CYS A 42 -2.02 24.77 11.05
C CYS A 42 -3.09 24.96 9.98
N GLN A 43 -3.49 26.20 9.74
CA GLN A 43 -4.48 26.54 8.71
C GLN A 43 -3.91 27.60 7.79
N TYR A 44 -4.03 27.37 6.49
CA TYR A 44 -3.64 28.30 5.44
C TYR A 44 -4.55 29.53 5.48
N ILE A 45 -3.94 30.72 5.46
CA ILE A 45 -4.66 32.00 5.32
C ILE A 45 -4.36 32.59 3.94
N ASP A 46 -3.08 32.88 3.68
CA ASP A 46 -2.57 33.34 2.39
C ASP A 46 -1.06 32.99 2.25
N GLU A 47 -0.38 33.54 1.25
CA GLU A 47 1.04 33.24 0.98
C GLU A 47 2.01 33.74 2.06
N ALA A 48 1.60 34.75 2.84
CA ALA A 48 2.40 35.40 3.86
C ALA A 48 1.91 35.11 5.29
N HIS A 49 0.68 34.61 5.46
CA HIS A 49 0.06 34.38 6.75
C HIS A 49 -0.36 32.92 6.98
N VAL A 50 -0.17 32.46 8.21
CA VAL A 50 -0.53 31.12 8.67
C VAL A 50 -1.15 31.19 10.06
N ARG A 51 -2.18 30.39 10.30
CA ARG A 51 -2.67 30.13 11.66
C ARG A 51 -1.94 28.92 12.23
N VAL A 52 -1.33 29.06 13.41
CA VAL A 52 -0.68 27.96 14.14
C VAL A 52 -1.34 27.81 15.52
N GLY A 53 -2.04 26.71 15.73
CA GLY A 53 -2.92 26.52 16.89
C GLY A 53 -4.10 27.49 16.84
N SER A 54 -4.10 28.47 17.74
CA SER A 54 -5.16 29.48 17.84
C SER A 54 -4.72 30.89 17.45
N ASN A 55 -3.48 31.04 16.98
CA ASN A 55 -2.89 32.34 16.69
C ASN A 55 -2.53 32.47 15.20
N ASP A 56 -2.72 33.66 14.66
CA ASP A 56 -2.36 34.02 13.29
C ASP A 56 -1.01 34.71 13.29
N TYR A 57 -0.15 34.33 12.35
CA TYR A 57 1.19 34.88 12.22
C TYR A 57 1.49 35.25 10.78
N HIS A 58 2.29 36.29 10.59
CA HIS A 58 3.09 36.39 9.38
C HIS A 58 4.20 35.32 9.43
N ILE A 59 4.51 34.65 8.31
CA ILE A 59 5.47 33.53 8.30
C ILE A 59 6.86 33.92 8.83
N CYS A 60 7.31 35.15 8.55
CA CYS A 60 8.57 35.67 9.09
C CYS A 60 8.50 35.91 10.60
N GLU A 61 7.39 36.46 11.10
CA GLU A 61 7.19 36.70 12.53
C GLU A 61 7.23 35.38 13.30
N PHE A 62 6.58 34.34 12.77
CA PHE A 62 6.61 33.02 13.36
C PHE A 62 8.05 32.47 13.43
N ALA A 63 8.80 32.54 12.32
CA ALA A 63 10.18 32.06 12.24
C ALA A 63 11.10 32.80 13.21
N GLU A 64 11.13 34.14 13.18
CA GLU A 64 11.91 34.98 14.08
C GLU A 64 11.60 34.70 15.54
N ARG A 65 10.31 34.50 15.87
CA ARG A 65 9.87 34.18 17.22
C ARG A 65 10.33 32.81 17.67
N MET A 66 10.25 31.79 16.82
CA MET A 66 10.71 30.44 17.16
C MET A 66 12.22 30.44 17.39
N GLU A 67 12.99 31.12 16.55
CA GLU A 67 14.44 31.24 16.71
C GLU A 67 14.85 32.03 17.96
N ALA A 68 14.18 33.14 18.25
CA ALA A 68 14.42 33.92 19.47
C ALA A 68 14.16 33.09 20.75
N LEU A 69 13.25 32.12 20.68
CA LEU A 69 12.95 31.18 21.76
C LEU A 69 13.85 29.94 21.75
N GLY A 70 14.74 29.79 20.76
CA GLY A 70 15.53 28.57 20.55
C GLY A 70 14.69 27.33 20.23
N ALA A 71 13.44 27.52 19.80
CA ALA A 71 12.51 26.46 19.48
C ALA A 71 12.72 25.95 18.05
N LYS A 72 12.60 24.65 17.85
CA LYS A 72 12.62 24.00 16.53
C LYS A 72 11.23 23.54 16.15
N TYR A 73 10.93 23.49 14.86
CA TYR A 73 9.66 22.96 14.37
C TYR A 73 9.85 22.09 13.14
N GLN A 74 8.96 21.12 13.02
CA GLN A 74 8.96 20.09 11.97
C GLN A 74 7.51 19.64 11.70
N PRO A 75 7.21 19.01 10.56
CA PRO A 75 5.92 18.35 10.36
C PRO A 75 5.63 17.35 11.50
N SER A 76 4.39 17.28 11.97
CA SER A 76 3.98 16.32 13.01
C SER A 76 3.93 14.89 12.46
N ASP A 77 3.43 14.73 11.24
CA ASP A 77 3.32 13.45 10.54
C ASP A 77 4.62 13.16 9.79
N GLN A 78 5.66 12.81 10.55
CA GLN A 78 6.93 12.38 9.98
C GLN A 78 6.82 10.93 9.51
N LEU A 79 7.37 10.63 8.33
CA LEU A 79 7.67 9.26 7.94
C LEU A 79 8.82 8.75 8.82
N ARG A 80 8.49 8.25 10.01
CA ARG A 80 9.48 7.74 10.96
C ARG A 80 10.14 6.49 10.39
N GLY A 81 11.47 6.48 10.34
CA GLY A 81 12.25 5.33 9.88
C GLY A 81 12.24 5.13 8.35
N ALA A 82 11.77 6.11 7.57
CA ALA A 82 11.94 6.06 6.13
C ALA A 82 13.43 6.17 5.79
N LEU A 83 13.95 5.16 5.10
CA LEU A 83 15.33 5.12 4.65
C LEU A 83 15.39 5.45 3.16
N VAL A 84 16.34 6.30 2.79
CA VAL A 84 16.67 6.57 1.39
C VAL A 84 17.74 5.58 0.97
N VAL A 85 17.39 4.66 0.08
CA VAL A 85 18.29 3.60 -0.39
C VAL A 85 18.56 3.74 -1.88
N PRO A 86 19.71 3.29 -2.40
CA PRO A 86 19.91 3.10 -3.83
C PRO A 86 18.84 2.17 -4.42
N PHE A 87 18.40 2.44 -5.65
CA PHE A 87 17.49 1.54 -6.36
C PHE A 87 18.18 0.22 -6.74
N ALA A 88 17.42 -0.87 -6.83
CA ALA A 88 17.93 -2.14 -7.34
C ALA A 88 17.91 -2.18 -8.87
N ALA A 89 18.80 -2.96 -9.49
CA ALA A 89 18.96 -2.99 -10.96
C ALA A 89 17.68 -3.31 -11.75
N HIS A 90 16.73 -4.04 -11.16
CA HIS A 90 15.45 -4.38 -11.79
C HIS A 90 14.37 -3.31 -11.62
N GLU A 91 14.66 -2.23 -10.88
CA GLU A 91 13.73 -1.12 -10.63
C GLU A 91 13.96 0.05 -11.61
N ASP A 92 14.85 -0.11 -12.59
CA ASP A 92 15.12 0.89 -13.63
C ASP A 92 13.86 1.25 -14.45
N GLU A 93 12.94 0.30 -14.60
CA GLU A 93 11.66 0.47 -15.27
C GLU A 93 10.77 1.54 -14.63
N PHE A 94 10.93 1.83 -13.33
CA PHE A 94 10.19 2.90 -12.64
C PHE A 94 10.66 4.30 -13.04
N PHE A 95 11.88 4.43 -13.57
CA PHE A 95 12.37 5.68 -14.14
C PHE A 95 12.00 5.82 -15.63
N ASN A 96 11.62 4.72 -16.30
CA ASN A 96 11.25 4.71 -17.71
C ASN A 96 9.78 5.08 -17.92
N LEU A 97 9.53 6.30 -18.41
CA LEU A 97 8.19 6.80 -18.70
C LEU A 97 7.38 5.97 -19.72
N ARG A 98 8.03 5.11 -20.50
CA ARG A 98 7.39 4.27 -21.52
C ARG A 98 7.05 2.85 -21.03
N SER A 99 7.57 2.44 -19.87
CA SER A 99 7.26 1.12 -19.29
C SER A 99 5.79 1.05 -18.85
N ASP A 100 5.25 -0.16 -18.73
CA ASP A 100 3.89 -0.34 -18.20
C ASP A 100 3.79 0.14 -16.75
N VAL A 101 4.85 -0.06 -15.96
CA VAL A 101 5.00 0.51 -14.62
C VAL A 101 4.89 2.04 -14.67
N GLY A 102 5.59 2.70 -15.59
CA GLY A 102 5.51 4.16 -15.78
C GLY A 102 4.09 4.69 -16.01
N LYS A 103 3.20 3.88 -16.58
CA LYS A 103 1.80 4.24 -16.83
C LYS A 103 0.93 4.24 -15.56
N THR A 104 1.29 3.45 -14.53
CA THR A 104 0.53 3.34 -13.27
C THR A 104 0.89 4.40 -12.24
N ARG A 105 1.88 5.25 -12.55
CA ARG A 105 2.36 6.33 -11.69
C ARG A 105 1.24 7.29 -11.28
N ILE A 106 1.19 7.63 -10.00
CA ILE A 106 0.24 8.59 -9.42
C ILE A 106 0.60 10.02 -9.83
N GLY A 107 1.86 10.39 -9.63
CA GLY A 107 2.32 11.74 -9.91
C GLY A 107 3.85 11.86 -9.96
N VAL A 108 4.30 13.05 -10.33
CA VAL A 108 5.70 13.43 -10.46
C VAL A 108 5.94 14.73 -9.72
N LEU A 109 6.87 14.74 -8.79
CA LEU A 109 7.41 15.97 -8.22
C LEU A 109 8.70 16.32 -8.98
N SER A 110 8.74 17.46 -9.66
CA SER A 110 9.96 17.95 -10.33
C SER A 110 10.47 19.21 -9.66
N GLY A 111 11.77 19.29 -9.41
CA GLY A 111 12.33 20.39 -8.65
C GLY A 111 13.84 20.57 -8.78
N GLY A 112 14.35 21.56 -8.06
CA GLY A 112 15.77 21.89 -8.00
C GLY A 112 16.10 22.82 -6.84
N PHE A 113 17.27 23.45 -6.91
CA PHE A 113 17.87 24.15 -5.77
C PHE A 113 18.06 25.67 -5.94
N GLY A 114 17.44 26.24 -6.98
CA GLY A 114 17.64 27.63 -7.36
C GLY A 114 19.08 27.92 -7.83
N ASN A 115 19.36 29.18 -8.16
CA ASN A 115 20.66 29.56 -8.74
C ASN A 115 21.83 29.38 -7.74
N GLN A 116 21.60 29.77 -6.48
CA GLN A 116 22.61 29.68 -5.42
C GLN A 116 22.78 28.25 -4.88
N GLY A 117 21.82 27.35 -5.16
CA GLY A 117 21.90 25.95 -4.75
C GLY A 117 21.43 25.68 -3.33
N ASP A 118 20.90 26.68 -2.63
CA ASP A 118 20.45 26.64 -1.22
C ASP A 118 18.92 26.61 -1.08
N ARG A 119 18.16 26.71 -2.18
CA ARG A 119 16.69 26.85 -2.14
C ARG A 119 15.98 25.66 -2.76
N PHE A 120 15.31 24.86 -1.96
CA PHE A 120 14.43 23.81 -2.45
C PHE A 120 13.18 24.41 -3.12
N HIS A 121 12.86 23.97 -4.34
CA HIS A 121 11.57 24.22 -4.97
C HIS A 121 11.15 22.97 -5.75
N ALA A 122 9.88 22.61 -5.65
CA ALA A 122 9.34 21.46 -6.34
C ALA A 122 7.87 21.65 -6.69
N GLY A 123 7.45 21.16 -7.85
CA GLY A 123 6.06 21.16 -8.30
C GLY A 123 5.55 19.74 -8.48
N LEU A 124 4.37 19.46 -7.93
CA LEU A 124 3.67 18.20 -8.12
C LEU A 124 2.81 18.25 -9.38
N HIS A 125 3.03 17.30 -10.28
CA HIS A 125 2.21 17.06 -11.45
C HIS A 125 1.57 15.68 -11.35
N LEU A 126 0.24 15.64 -11.32
CA LEU A 126 -0.51 14.38 -11.21
C LEU A 126 -0.71 13.75 -12.59
N ASN A 127 -0.76 12.43 -12.62
CA ASN A 127 -1.21 11.70 -13.79
C ASN A 127 -2.74 11.81 -13.88
N GLU A 128 -3.27 12.38 -14.97
CA GLU A 128 -4.72 12.53 -15.15
C GLU A 128 -5.46 11.19 -15.12
N ALA A 129 -4.81 10.09 -15.51
CA ALA A 129 -5.40 8.74 -15.45
C ALA A 129 -5.46 8.17 -14.04
N GLN A 130 -4.83 8.81 -13.06
CA GLN A 130 -4.75 8.39 -11.64
C GLN A 130 -5.22 9.52 -10.70
N LYS A 131 -6.01 10.46 -11.21
CA LYS A 131 -6.42 11.67 -10.47
C LYS A 131 -7.23 11.37 -9.22
N GLU A 132 -7.95 10.25 -9.21
CA GLU A 132 -8.69 9.73 -8.06
C GLU A 132 -7.79 9.37 -6.88
N LYS A 133 -6.50 9.09 -7.13
CA LYS A 133 -5.51 8.80 -6.08
C LYS A 133 -4.95 10.06 -5.41
N ASN A 134 -5.32 11.25 -5.88
CA ASN A 134 -5.00 12.50 -5.20
C ASN A 134 -5.89 12.73 -3.97
N THR A 135 -5.68 11.93 -2.94
CA THR A 135 -6.41 12.03 -1.66
C THR A 135 -5.66 12.93 -0.68
N PRO A 136 -6.33 13.44 0.38
CA PRO A 136 -5.66 14.15 1.47
C PRO A 136 -4.52 13.32 2.10
N ASP A 137 -4.70 12.01 2.24
CA ASP A 137 -3.68 11.10 2.78
C ASP A 137 -2.46 11.04 1.85
N PHE A 138 -2.69 10.94 0.53
CA PHE A 138 -1.60 10.98 -0.45
C PHE A 138 -0.84 12.30 -0.37
N GLN A 139 -1.55 13.43 -0.29
CA GLN A 139 -0.92 14.74 -0.16
C GLN A 139 -0.07 14.82 1.12
N SER A 140 -0.61 14.42 2.27
CA SER A 140 0.14 14.39 3.53
C SER A 140 1.38 13.50 3.43
N GLU A 141 1.25 12.30 2.86
CA GLU A 141 2.35 11.34 2.70
C GLU A 141 3.45 11.86 1.75
N VAL A 142 3.08 12.49 0.62
CA VAL A 142 4.03 13.13 -0.30
C VAL A 142 4.82 14.23 0.41
N HIS A 143 4.15 15.08 1.19
CA HIS A 143 4.81 16.11 1.98
C HIS A 143 5.79 15.50 3.01
N GLY A 144 5.40 14.42 3.67
CA GLY A 144 6.26 13.65 4.56
C GLY A 144 7.47 13.02 3.85
N ALA A 145 7.26 12.45 2.66
CA ALA A 145 8.31 11.85 1.84
C ALA A 145 9.32 12.90 1.38
N VAL A 146 8.85 14.05 0.90
CA VAL A 146 9.71 15.17 0.53
C VAL A 146 10.50 15.67 1.74
N TYR A 147 9.85 15.82 2.89
CA TYR A 147 10.54 16.24 4.11
C TYR A 147 11.66 15.27 4.51
N ALA A 148 11.39 13.96 4.48
CA ALA A 148 12.38 12.92 4.77
C ALA A 148 13.56 12.96 3.78
N LEU A 149 13.26 13.05 2.47
CA LEU A 149 14.29 13.20 1.44
C LEU A 149 15.16 14.44 1.66
N ARG A 150 14.56 15.55 2.11
CA ARG A 150 15.29 16.79 2.42
C ARG A 150 16.19 16.71 3.65
N GLN A 151 16.01 15.72 4.53
CA GLN A 151 16.91 15.56 5.68
C GLN A 151 18.24 14.90 5.29
N GLU A 152 18.28 14.17 4.17
CA GLU A 152 19.45 13.35 3.79
C GLU A 152 19.93 13.60 2.37
N LEU A 153 19.05 13.53 1.37
CA LEU A 153 19.39 13.54 -0.06
C LEU A 153 19.16 14.90 -0.75
N LEU A 154 18.11 15.63 -0.38
CA LEU A 154 17.62 16.83 -1.07
C LEU A 154 17.68 18.09 -0.20
N ASP A 155 18.64 18.18 0.70
CA ASP A 155 18.82 19.33 1.60
C ASP A 155 19.13 20.62 0.82
N ASN A 156 20.14 20.56 -0.03
CA ASN A 156 20.64 21.60 -0.92
C ASN A 156 21.40 20.93 -2.08
N ARG A 157 21.82 21.73 -3.08
CA ARG A 157 22.51 21.19 -4.25
C ARG A 157 23.85 20.53 -3.92
N PRO A 158 24.77 21.18 -3.17
CA PRO A 158 26.01 20.53 -2.74
C PRO A 158 25.80 19.21 -1.99
N GLY A 159 24.83 19.17 -1.07
CA GLY A 159 24.50 17.98 -0.30
C GLY A 159 23.96 16.85 -1.17
N MET A 160 23.04 17.14 -2.10
CA MET A 160 22.60 16.15 -3.10
C MET A 160 23.76 15.60 -3.93
N ILE A 161 24.66 16.47 -4.41
CA ILE A 161 25.83 16.06 -5.19
C ILE A 161 26.74 15.13 -4.37
N ALA A 162 27.04 15.53 -3.13
CA ALA A 162 27.87 14.73 -2.22
C ALA A 162 27.22 13.37 -1.91
N TYR A 163 25.91 13.34 -1.64
CA TYR A 163 25.18 12.10 -1.39
C TYR A 163 25.21 11.18 -2.62
N CYS A 164 25.00 11.71 -3.81
CA CYS A 164 25.08 10.94 -5.06
C CYS A 164 26.49 10.36 -5.29
N GLN A 165 27.53 11.17 -5.08
CA GLN A 165 28.93 10.73 -5.23
C GLN A 165 29.32 9.66 -4.21
N ALA A 166 28.72 9.68 -3.02
CA ALA A 166 28.93 8.66 -1.98
C ALA A 166 28.25 7.31 -2.29
N HIS A 167 27.31 7.27 -3.23
CA HIS A 167 26.56 6.07 -3.62
C HIS A 167 26.74 5.77 -5.12
N PRO A 168 27.94 5.35 -5.56
CA PRO A 168 28.19 5.02 -6.97
C PRO A 168 27.30 3.89 -7.50
N GLU A 169 26.82 2.99 -6.64
CA GLU A 169 25.87 1.92 -6.96
C GLU A 169 24.49 2.46 -7.38
N ALA A 170 24.15 3.69 -7.02
CA ALA A 170 22.91 4.35 -7.42
C ALA A 170 23.00 4.96 -8.83
N LYS A 171 24.16 4.92 -9.51
CA LYS A 171 24.35 5.57 -10.81
C LYS A 171 23.58 4.84 -11.92
N LEU A 172 22.66 5.56 -12.57
CA LEU A 172 21.82 5.08 -13.68
C LEU A 172 22.44 5.34 -15.05
N LEU A 173 22.96 6.55 -15.24
CA LEU A 173 23.46 7.04 -16.51
C LEU A 173 24.62 8.00 -16.27
N GLU A 174 25.63 7.91 -17.12
CA GLU A 174 26.73 8.87 -17.16
C GLU A 174 26.90 9.35 -18.60
N ASP A 175 26.69 10.65 -18.79
CA ASP A 175 26.98 11.38 -20.02
C ASP A 175 28.16 12.32 -19.73
N SER A 176 28.87 12.72 -20.78
CA SER A 176 29.89 13.77 -20.75
C SER A 176 29.51 15.04 -19.98
N ARG A 177 28.22 15.36 -19.81
CA ARG A 177 27.75 16.62 -19.19
C ARG A 177 27.02 16.45 -17.86
N PHE A 178 26.65 15.23 -17.48
CA PHE A 178 25.89 14.96 -16.27
C PHE A 178 25.91 13.47 -15.90
N SER A 179 25.65 13.20 -14.63
CA SER A 179 25.36 11.86 -14.10
C SER A 179 23.94 11.83 -13.55
N GLN A 180 23.25 10.71 -13.74
CA GLN A 180 21.97 10.42 -13.11
C GLN A 180 22.14 9.37 -12.04
N TYR A 181 21.52 9.61 -10.89
CA TYR A 181 21.49 8.69 -9.76
C TYR A 181 20.04 8.39 -9.38
N GLY A 182 19.75 7.12 -9.11
CA GLY A 182 18.43 6.64 -8.69
C GLY A 182 18.44 6.27 -7.21
N PHE A 183 17.45 6.75 -6.49
CA PHE A 183 17.19 6.35 -5.11
C PHE A 183 15.74 5.97 -4.94
N LYS A 184 15.43 5.33 -3.81
CA LYS A 184 14.10 4.92 -3.44
C LYS A 184 13.85 5.25 -1.98
N LEU A 185 12.66 5.74 -1.70
CA LEU A 185 12.08 5.84 -0.37
C LEU A 185 10.77 5.06 -0.38
N GLU A 186 10.52 4.31 0.68
CA GLU A 186 9.33 3.50 0.81
C GLU A 186 8.50 3.90 2.02
N THR A 187 7.17 3.86 1.85
CA THR A 187 6.20 3.92 2.94
C THR A 187 5.49 2.57 3.04
N GLU A 188 4.51 2.44 3.94
CA GLU A 188 3.66 1.24 3.98
C GLU A 188 2.85 1.07 2.68
N THR A 189 2.45 2.19 2.06
CA THR A 189 1.48 2.18 0.96
C THR A 189 2.06 2.61 -0.39
N ARG A 190 3.23 3.29 -0.43
CA ARG A 190 3.83 3.82 -1.67
C ARG A 190 5.33 3.58 -1.82
N HIS A 191 5.76 3.61 -3.08
CA HIS A 191 7.17 3.73 -3.46
C HIS A 191 7.40 5.11 -4.06
N TYR A 192 8.46 5.78 -3.59
CA TYR A 192 8.94 7.05 -4.12
C TYR A 192 10.30 6.82 -4.77
N PHE A 193 10.37 6.87 -6.09
CA PHE A 193 11.62 6.76 -6.83
C PHE A 193 12.16 8.15 -7.13
N VAL A 194 13.39 8.41 -6.69
CA VAL A 194 14.03 9.72 -6.79
C VAL A 194 15.14 9.66 -7.81
N LEU A 195 15.00 10.41 -8.89
CA LEU A 195 16.01 10.60 -9.91
C LEU A 195 16.74 11.91 -9.66
N CYS A 196 18.01 11.83 -9.29
CA CYS A 196 18.89 12.98 -9.13
C CYS A 196 19.69 13.19 -10.41
N HIS A 197 19.61 14.40 -10.96
CA HIS A 197 20.43 14.84 -12.08
C HIS A 197 21.58 15.70 -11.56
N VAL A 198 22.76 15.10 -11.52
CA VAL A 198 24.00 15.71 -11.05
C VAL A 198 24.75 16.26 -12.28
N PRO A 199 24.75 17.59 -12.49
CA PRO A 199 25.44 18.16 -13.63
C PRO A 199 26.96 18.12 -13.43
N GLU A 200 27.72 18.10 -14.53
CA GLU A 200 29.17 18.33 -14.49
C GLU A 200 29.49 19.78 -14.07
N PHE A 201 28.58 20.73 -14.38
CA PHE A 201 28.68 22.14 -14.00
C PHE A 201 27.68 22.48 -12.90
N GLU A 202 28.14 23.10 -11.81
CA GLU A 202 27.41 23.29 -10.55
C GLU A 202 26.06 24.04 -10.64
N ARG A 203 25.57 24.52 -11.79
CA ARG A 203 24.37 25.39 -11.85
C ARG A 203 23.04 24.68 -12.07
N ASP A 204 23.03 23.41 -12.48
CA ASP A 204 21.83 22.73 -13.02
C ASP A 204 21.36 21.50 -12.21
N GLY A 205 21.66 21.43 -10.92
CA GLY A 205 21.21 20.34 -10.05
C GLY A 205 19.67 20.27 -10.01
N ARG A 206 19.12 19.14 -10.48
CA ARG A 206 17.66 18.89 -10.54
C ARG A 206 17.35 17.52 -9.98
N PHE A 207 16.13 17.36 -9.52
CA PHE A 207 15.62 16.06 -9.12
C PHE A 207 14.21 15.83 -9.64
N THR A 208 13.82 14.57 -9.70
CA THR A 208 12.46 14.15 -10.02
C THR A 208 12.06 13.03 -9.09
N ILE A 209 10.93 13.16 -8.40
CA ILE A 209 10.37 12.14 -7.52
C ILE A 209 9.14 11.57 -8.19
N TYR A 210 9.14 10.28 -8.43
CA TYR A 210 8.04 9.55 -9.00
C TYR A 210 7.29 8.82 -7.89
N ALA A 211 6.01 9.14 -7.73
CA ALA A 211 5.15 8.52 -6.73
C ALA A 211 4.35 7.37 -7.36
N TYR A 212 4.53 6.18 -6.81
CA TYR A 212 3.78 4.98 -7.17
C TYR A 212 3.03 4.46 -5.96
N GLU A 213 1.83 3.97 -6.17
CA GLU A 213 1.23 3.09 -5.17
C GLU A 213 2.13 1.86 -5.08
N LYS A 214 2.48 1.40 -3.87
CA LYS A 214 2.89 0.00 -3.76
C LYS A 214 1.70 -0.77 -4.30
N GLU A 215 1.95 -1.70 -5.21
CA GLU A 215 1.04 -2.81 -5.31
C GLU A 215 0.96 -3.36 -3.89
N THR A 216 -0.17 -3.10 -3.24
CA THR A 216 -0.38 -3.60 -1.91
C THR A 216 -0.09 -5.08 -2.03
N PRO A 217 0.74 -5.70 -1.17
CA PRO A 217 0.80 -7.17 -1.11
C PRO A 217 -0.63 -7.75 -0.97
N LEU A 218 -1.56 -6.92 -0.50
CA LEU A 218 -2.99 -7.16 -0.33
C LEU A 218 -3.88 -6.94 -1.57
N ARG A 219 -3.34 -6.67 -2.77
CA ARG A 219 -4.16 -6.54 -3.99
C ARG A 219 -4.23 -7.80 -4.84
N ILE A 220 -3.24 -8.69 -4.76
CA ILE A 220 -3.29 -9.93 -5.52
C ILE A 220 -3.90 -11.00 -4.63
N LEU A 221 -5.22 -11.13 -4.72
CA LEU A 221 -5.89 -12.36 -4.33
C LEU A 221 -5.28 -13.49 -5.15
N GLN A 222 -4.42 -14.28 -4.52
CA GLN A 222 -3.82 -15.42 -5.18
C GLN A 222 -4.87 -16.54 -5.27
N PRO A 223 -5.02 -17.19 -6.43
CA PRO A 223 -5.82 -18.41 -6.50
C PRO A 223 -5.32 -19.41 -5.45
N GLY A 224 -6.23 -19.99 -4.68
CA GLY A 224 -5.87 -21.07 -3.76
C GLY A 224 -5.30 -22.26 -4.53
N ASP A 225 -4.19 -22.83 -4.03
CA ASP A 225 -3.64 -24.06 -4.61
C ASP A 225 -4.26 -25.33 -3.97
N SER A 226 -3.85 -26.51 -4.43
CA SER A 226 -4.34 -27.79 -3.89
C SER A 226 -3.96 -28.03 -2.42
N GLY A 227 -2.88 -27.40 -1.93
CA GLY A 227 -2.46 -27.46 -0.53
C GLY A 227 -3.26 -26.53 0.38
N ASP A 228 -3.81 -25.46 -0.17
CA ASP A 228 -4.66 -24.49 0.52
C ASP A 228 -6.14 -24.91 0.61
N HIS A 229 -6.57 -25.94 -0.14
CA HIS A 229 -8.00 -26.30 -0.29
C HIS A 229 -8.74 -26.40 1.06
N ALA A 230 -8.15 -27.09 2.04
CA ALA A 230 -8.74 -27.27 3.36
C ALA A 230 -8.95 -25.97 4.16
N MET A 231 -8.24 -24.88 3.81
CA MET A 231 -8.30 -23.59 4.49
C MET A 231 -9.46 -22.70 4.01
N PHE A 232 -10.08 -23.04 2.87
CA PHE A 232 -11.30 -22.38 2.38
C PHE A 232 -12.58 -22.89 3.02
N PHE A 233 -12.46 -23.83 3.94
CA PHE A 233 -13.56 -24.47 4.63
C PHE A 233 -13.31 -24.42 6.13
N ARG A 234 -14.40 -24.51 6.89
CA ARG A 234 -14.28 -24.72 8.33
C ARG A 234 -13.56 -26.05 8.57
N ASN A 235 -12.37 -25.97 9.16
CA ASN A 235 -11.52 -27.12 9.43
C ASN A 235 -11.17 -27.16 10.92
N ASP A 236 -11.69 -28.17 11.63
CA ASP A 236 -11.46 -28.34 13.07
C ASP A 236 -10.02 -28.80 13.40
N ALA A 237 -9.29 -29.38 12.44
CA ALA A 237 -7.90 -29.81 12.61
C ALA A 237 -6.93 -28.61 12.72
N GLU A 238 -7.23 -27.50 12.03
CA GLU A 238 -6.43 -26.26 12.02
C GLU A 238 -6.85 -25.25 13.10
N SER A 239 -7.67 -25.69 14.05
CA SER A 239 -8.33 -24.87 15.06
C SER A 239 -7.39 -23.99 15.90
N ARG A 240 -6.10 -24.32 16.03
CA ARG A 240 -5.12 -23.51 16.78
C ARG A 240 -4.58 -22.29 16.02
N ARG A 241 -4.57 -22.32 14.68
CA ARG A 241 -4.12 -21.19 13.85
C ARG A 241 -5.28 -20.30 13.44
N CYS A 242 -6.48 -20.87 13.36
CA CYS A 242 -7.68 -20.16 12.96
C CYS A 242 -8.13 -19.20 14.07
N VAL A 243 -8.13 -17.91 13.77
CA VAL A 243 -8.70 -16.86 14.64
C VAL A 243 -10.23 -17.01 14.62
N GLY A 244 -10.78 -17.13 13.43
CA GLY A 244 -12.20 -17.26 13.16
C GLY A 244 -12.51 -17.02 11.69
N TYR A 245 -13.78 -16.83 11.39
CA TYR A 245 -14.21 -16.52 10.03
C TYR A 245 -15.43 -15.59 10.00
N LEU A 246 -15.50 -14.80 8.93
CA LEU A 246 -16.68 -14.02 8.57
C LEU A 246 -17.50 -14.81 7.57
N ARG A 247 -18.82 -14.86 7.77
CA ARG A 247 -19.80 -15.30 6.78
C ARG A 247 -20.63 -14.09 6.38
N GLY A 248 -20.82 -13.87 5.09
CA GLY A 248 -21.71 -12.80 4.61
C GLY A 248 -22.47 -13.16 3.34
N ASP A 249 -23.44 -12.32 3.00
CA ASP A 249 -24.25 -12.41 1.78
C ASP A 249 -24.61 -11.01 1.27
N PHE A 250 -24.97 -10.97 -0.02
CA PHE A 250 -25.30 -9.72 -0.71
C PHE A 250 -26.80 -9.37 -0.69
N GLY A 251 -27.59 -10.01 0.17
CA GLY A 251 -29.04 -9.88 0.18
C GLY A 251 -29.70 -10.35 -1.13
N ARG A 252 -31.02 -10.15 -1.21
CA ARG A 252 -31.80 -10.51 -2.41
C ARG A 252 -31.63 -9.52 -3.56
N ASP A 253 -31.24 -8.28 -3.25
CA ASP A 253 -30.98 -7.22 -4.22
C ASP A 253 -29.58 -7.34 -4.85
N GLY A 254 -28.67 -8.11 -4.24
CA GLY A 254 -27.30 -8.29 -4.71
C GLY A 254 -26.39 -7.11 -4.38
N HIS A 255 -26.89 -6.09 -3.67
CA HIS A 255 -26.16 -4.85 -3.32
C HIS A 255 -26.03 -4.66 -1.80
N SER A 256 -26.76 -5.44 -1.01
CA SER A 256 -26.64 -5.43 0.44
C SER A 256 -25.33 -6.08 0.89
N PHE A 257 -24.96 -5.91 2.16
CA PHE A 257 -23.81 -6.59 2.74
C PHE A 257 -24.14 -7.01 4.18
N TYR A 258 -24.75 -8.18 4.32
CA TYR A 258 -25.02 -8.78 5.62
C TYR A 258 -23.84 -9.65 6.01
N HIS A 259 -23.40 -9.59 7.26
CA HIS A 259 -22.28 -10.41 7.72
C HIS A 259 -22.35 -10.72 9.21
N GLN A 260 -21.68 -11.81 9.59
CA GLN A 260 -21.50 -12.22 10.97
C GLN A 260 -20.12 -12.84 11.14
N TRP A 261 -19.44 -12.46 12.22
CA TRP A 261 -18.17 -13.05 12.64
C TRP A 261 -18.40 -14.27 13.55
N PHE A 262 -17.59 -15.30 13.37
CA PHE A 262 -17.58 -16.52 14.17
C PHE A 262 -16.16 -16.77 14.69
N ASP A 263 -16.00 -16.71 16.01
CA ASP A 263 -14.74 -17.02 16.66
C ASP A 263 -14.42 -18.51 16.57
N GLN A 264 -13.18 -18.84 16.24
CA GLN A 264 -12.62 -20.17 16.44
C GLN A 264 -11.68 -20.19 17.65
N THR A 265 -10.75 -19.23 17.72
CA THR A 265 -9.85 -19.05 18.86
C THR A 265 -10.09 -17.67 19.48
N LYS A 266 -10.98 -17.61 20.48
CA LYS A 266 -11.43 -16.34 21.09
C LYS A 266 -10.30 -15.46 21.64
N SER A 267 -9.20 -16.06 22.11
CA SER A 267 -8.02 -15.31 22.60
C SER A 267 -7.26 -14.57 21.50
N GLU A 268 -7.40 -15.00 20.24
CA GLU A 268 -6.74 -14.39 19.08
C GLU A 268 -7.55 -13.25 18.46
N ASN A 269 -8.81 -13.08 18.88
CA ASN A 269 -9.67 -11.97 18.46
C ASN A 269 -9.34 -10.69 19.26
N THR A 270 -8.09 -10.24 19.15
CA THR A 270 -7.56 -9.07 19.85
C THR A 270 -7.97 -7.77 19.15
N PRO A 271 -7.82 -6.59 19.79
CA PRO A 271 -8.01 -5.30 19.14
C PRO A 271 -7.15 -5.13 17.88
N GLU A 272 -5.89 -5.54 17.93
CA GLU A 272 -4.95 -5.46 16.80
C GLU A 272 -5.39 -6.34 15.64
N PHE A 273 -5.93 -7.54 15.93
CA PHE A 273 -6.56 -8.37 14.91
C PHE A 273 -7.77 -7.68 14.28
N LYS A 274 -8.62 -7.04 15.08
CA LYS A 274 -9.82 -6.35 14.57
C LYS A 274 -9.45 -5.18 13.66
N ASP A 275 -8.42 -4.42 14.00
CA ASP A 275 -7.93 -3.31 13.17
C ASP A 275 -7.37 -3.83 11.84
N GLU A 276 -6.51 -4.87 11.87
CA GLU A 276 -6.00 -5.53 10.66
C GLU A 276 -7.15 -6.12 9.81
N PHE A 277 -8.08 -6.84 10.45
CA PHE A 277 -9.22 -7.43 9.76
C PHE A 277 -10.15 -6.38 9.17
N HIS A 278 -10.33 -5.24 9.82
CA HIS A 278 -11.09 -4.11 9.29
C HIS A 278 -10.45 -3.56 8.01
N ALA A 279 -9.11 -3.45 7.97
CA ALA A 279 -8.38 -3.06 6.77
C ALA A 279 -8.55 -4.10 5.64
N ILE A 280 -8.42 -5.40 5.94
CA ILE A 280 -8.68 -6.48 4.98
C ILE A 280 -10.11 -6.41 4.43
N MET A 281 -11.11 -6.25 5.29
CA MET A 281 -12.51 -6.16 4.87
C MET A 281 -12.78 -4.91 4.04
N THR A 282 -12.17 -3.78 4.37
CA THR A 282 -12.28 -2.55 3.57
C THR A 282 -11.72 -2.75 2.16
N LEU A 283 -10.60 -3.45 2.03
CA LEU A 283 -10.01 -3.81 0.74
C LEU A 283 -10.92 -4.75 -0.06
N LEU A 284 -11.37 -5.85 0.56
CA LEU A 284 -12.25 -6.81 -0.10
C LEU A 284 -13.57 -6.16 -0.55
N ARG A 285 -14.16 -5.29 0.29
CA ARG A 285 -15.42 -4.58 -0.02
C ARG A 285 -15.29 -3.50 -1.08
N ARG A 286 -14.09 -3.02 -1.36
CA ARG A 286 -13.83 -2.13 -2.50
C ARG A 286 -13.80 -2.90 -3.82
N ASP A 287 -13.43 -4.18 -3.76
CA ASP A 287 -13.12 -5.01 -4.92
C ASP A 287 -14.08 -6.20 -5.03
N ILE A 288 -13.63 -7.43 -4.78
CA ILE A 288 -14.41 -8.67 -4.96
C ILE A 288 -15.70 -8.75 -4.12
N LEU A 289 -15.80 -8.05 -2.98
CA LEU A 289 -16.96 -8.09 -2.08
C LEU A 289 -17.75 -6.76 -2.03
N SER A 290 -17.68 -5.95 -3.09
CA SER A 290 -18.48 -4.72 -3.18
C SER A 290 -19.97 -5.02 -3.35
N ASP A 291 -20.30 -5.91 -4.28
CA ASP A 291 -21.63 -6.43 -4.56
C ASP A 291 -21.55 -7.81 -5.24
N LEU A 292 -22.69 -8.46 -5.42
CA LEU A 292 -22.75 -9.79 -6.02
C LEU A 292 -22.25 -9.80 -7.48
N SER A 293 -22.50 -8.73 -8.25
CA SER A 293 -22.07 -8.66 -9.65
C SER A 293 -20.55 -8.62 -9.74
N SER A 294 -19.92 -7.76 -8.94
CA SER A 294 -18.48 -7.60 -8.88
C SER A 294 -17.80 -8.89 -8.39
N SER A 295 -18.40 -9.57 -7.40
CA SER A 295 -17.92 -10.89 -6.96
C SER A 295 -17.98 -11.93 -8.09
N MET A 296 -19.07 -11.97 -8.86
CA MET A 296 -19.21 -12.90 -9.99
C MET A 296 -18.21 -12.58 -11.10
N ASP A 297 -18.11 -11.31 -11.50
CA ASP A 297 -17.21 -10.85 -12.55
C ASP A 297 -15.76 -11.19 -12.19
N TYR A 298 -15.37 -10.97 -10.93
CA TYR A 298 -14.04 -11.36 -10.46
C TYR A 298 -13.83 -12.87 -10.53
N CYS A 299 -14.79 -13.68 -10.08
CA CYS A 299 -14.69 -15.14 -10.14
C CYS A 299 -14.54 -15.66 -11.58
N TYR A 300 -15.38 -15.19 -12.51
CA TYR A 300 -15.34 -15.62 -13.91
C TYR A 300 -14.03 -15.25 -14.62
N ASN A 301 -13.40 -14.15 -14.21
CA ASN A 301 -12.09 -13.75 -14.72
C ASN A 301 -10.91 -14.54 -14.11
N HIS A 302 -11.17 -15.39 -13.11
CA HIS A 302 -10.14 -16.21 -12.43
C HIS A 302 -10.52 -17.70 -12.38
N PRO A 303 -10.66 -18.39 -13.54
CA PRO A 303 -11.03 -19.80 -13.59
C PRO A 303 -10.05 -20.74 -12.86
N GLN A 304 -8.79 -20.32 -12.71
CA GLN A 304 -7.78 -21.05 -11.95
C GLN A 304 -8.07 -21.10 -10.43
N ALA A 305 -8.98 -20.25 -9.92
CA ALA A 305 -9.34 -20.19 -8.51
C ALA A 305 -10.54 -21.09 -8.16
N ILE A 306 -11.08 -21.86 -9.12
CA ILE A 306 -12.22 -22.76 -8.89
C ILE A 306 -11.88 -23.82 -7.83
N LEU A 307 -12.70 -23.90 -6.79
CA LEU A 307 -12.58 -24.91 -5.75
C LEU A 307 -13.24 -26.22 -6.22
N LEU A 308 -12.42 -27.23 -6.48
CA LEU A 308 -12.86 -28.55 -6.94
C LEU A 308 -13.66 -29.27 -5.83
N GLY A 309 -14.79 -29.89 -6.19
CA GLY A 309 -15.59 -30.73 -5.28
C GLY A 309 -16.98 -30.18 -4.89
N ARG A 310 -17.36 -28.99 -5.36
CA ARG A 310 -18.68 -28.38 -5.11
C ARG A 310 -19.22 -27.73 -6.38
N ASP A 311 -19.96 -28.49 -7.20
CA ASP A 311 -20.71 -28.08 -8.41
C ASP A 311 -20.08 -27.09 -9.43
N GLY A 312 -18.80 -26.70 -9.26
CA GLY A 312 -18.07 -25.75 -10.09
C GLY A 312 -18.35 -24.26 -9.84
N TYR A 313 -19.04 -23.89 -8.75
CA TYR A 313 -19.48 -22.50 -8.53
C TYR A 313 -18.70 -21.73 -7.45
N ASP A 314 -17.86 -22.41 -6.67
CA ASP A 314 -17.07 -21.79 -5.60
C ASP A 314 -15.65 -21.47 -6.07
N TYR A 315 -15.15 -20.31 -5.65
CA TYR A 315 -13.83 -19.80 -5.98
C TYR A 315 -13.09 -19.45 -4.69
N GLY A 316 -11.81 -19.81 -4.62
CA GLY A 316 -10.96 -19.65 -3.45
C GLY A 316 -9.81 -18.70 -3.75
N PHE A 317 -9.72 -17.64 -2.96
CA PHE A 317 -8.67 -16.64 -3.05
C PHE A 317 -7.94 -16.47 -1.72
N LYS A 318 -6.63 -16.27 -1.78
CA LYS A 318 -5.76 -16.11 -0.63
C LYS A 318 -5.11 -14.74 -0.64
N LEU A 319 -4.97 -14.16 0.55
CA LEU A 319 -4.18 -12.97 0.79
C LEU A 319 -3.38 -13.15 2.08
N GLU A 320 -2.25 -12.49 2.19
CA GLU A 320 -1.37 -12.63 3.34
C GLU A 320 -0.92 -11.27 3.88
N THR A 321 -0.80 -11.19 5.20
CA THR A 321 -0.09 -10.12 5.91
C THR A 321 1.24 -10.67 6.43
N GLU A 322 2.05 -9.85 7.09
CA GLU A 322 3.28 -10.32 7.73
C GLU A 322 3.01 -11.44 8.75
N THR A 323 1.87 -11.36 9.45
CA THR A 323 1.56 -12.23 10.58
C THR A 323 0.42 -13.22 10.31
N ARG A 324 -0.40 -13.00 9.28
CA ARG A 324 -1.62 -13.78 9.01
C ARG A 324 -1.80 -14.17 7.54
N GLN A 325 -2.64 -15.17 7.34
CA GLN A 325 -3.15 -15.60 6.04
C GLN A 325 -4.67 -15.54 6.09
N TYR A 326 -5.29 -15.03 5.04
CA TYR A 326 -6.74 -15.00 4.89
C TYR A 326 -7.16 -15.73 3.63
N PHE A 327 -8.24 -16.48 3.76
CA PHE A 327 -8.81 -17.28 2.68
C PHE A 327 -10.24 -16.83 2.44
N VAL A 328 -10.48 -16.26 1.27
CA VAL A 328 -11.75 -15.75 0.81
C VAL A 328 -12.38 -16.81 -0.10
N ARG A 329 -13.56 -17.29 0.28
CA ARG A 329 -14.37 -18.16 -0.57
C ARG A 329 -15.57 -17.40 -1.09
N CYS A 330 -15.63 -17.24 -2.40
CA CYS A 330 -16.75 -16.65 -3.11
C CYS A 330 -17.53 -17.73 -3.86
N THR A 331 -18.76 -17.42 -4.21
CA THR A 331 -19.63 -18.31 -5.00
C THR A 331 -20.37 -17.49 -6.04
N THR A 332 -20.55 -18.03 -7.24
CA THR A 332 -21.30 -17.35 -8.30
C THR A 332 -22.80 -17.58 -8.22
N LEU A 333 -23.26 -18.32 -7.22
CA LEU A 333 -24.68 -18.60 -6.97
C LEU A 333 -25.36 -17.42 -6.25
N ARG A 334 -26.57 -17.09 -6.69
CA ARG A 334 -27.41 -16.08 -6.02
C ARG A 334 -27.92 -16.62 -4.69
N ASN A 335 -28.02 -15.73 -3.69
CA ASN A 335 -28.50 -16.04 -2.33
C ASN A 335 -27.64 -17.06 -1.56
N GLU A 336 -26.39 -17.26 -1.96
CA GLU A 336 -25.42 -18.06 -1.23
C GLU A 336 -24.43 -17.17 -0.47
N TYR A 337 -23.71 -17.78 0.48
CA TYR A 337 -22.79 -17.05 1.35
C TYR A 337 -21.36 -17.02 0.78
N PHE A 338 -20.69 -15.88 0.95
CA PHE A 338 -19.23 -15.81 0.89
C PHE A 338 -18.63 -15.95 2.29
N TYR A 339 -17.36 -16.33 2.35
CA TYR A 339 -16.64 -16.59 3.59
C TYR A 339 -15.25 -15.94 3.55
N VAL A 340 -14.79 -15.43 4.68
CA VAL A 340 -13.41 -14.94 4.88
C VAL A 340 -12.85 -15.58 6.14
N TYR A 341 -11.91 -16.50 5.99
CA TYR A 341 -11.24 -17.18 7.10
C TYR A 341 -9.92 -16.48 7.44
N ALA A 342 -9.57 -16.38 8.71
CA ALA A 342 -8.34 -15.75 9.18
C ALA A 342 -7.47 -16.73 9.98
N TYR A 343 -6.20 -16.84 9.60
CA TYR A 343 -5.24 -17.77 10.21
C TYR A 343 -3.92 -17.07 10.58
N ASN A 344 -3.35 -17.40 11.73
CA ASN A 344 -2.02 -16.95 12.13
C ASN A 344 -0.92 -17.76 11.41
N LYS A 345 0.16 -17.10 10.98
CA LYS A 345 1.33 -17.75 10.35
C LYS A 345 2.24 -18.48 11.36
N ALA A 346 2.28 -18.04 12.61
CA ALA A 346 3.32 -18.44 13.58
C ALA A 346 3.13 -19.81 14.28
N ALA A 347 2.07 -20.58 14.00
CA ALA A 347 1.92 -21.91 14.59
C ALA A 347 2.26 -23.02 13.57
N PRO A 348 3.28 -23.85 13.79
CA PRO A 348 3.57 -24.98 12.89
C PRO A 348 2.50 -26.08 13.01
N LEU A 349 2.12 -26.66 11.88
CA LEU A 349 1.31 -27.89 11.79
C LEU A 349 2.02 -29.05 12.50
N ARG A 350 1.31 -29.85 13.32
CA ARG A 350 1.89 -31.11 13.82
C ARG A 350 1.97 -32.09 12.65
N GLU A 351 3.01 -32.92 12.60
CA GLU A 351 3.17 -33.96 11.57
C GLU A 351 1.97 -34.92 11.47
N GLN A 352 1.25 -35.15 12.57
CA GLN A 352 0.00 -35.93 12.58
C GLN A 352 -1.15 -35.23 11.82
N ASP A 353 -1.22 -33.91 11.88
CA ASP A 353 -2.27 -33.13 11.22
C ASP A 353 -1.98 -33.00 9.71
N LYS A 354 -0.69 -32.92 9.32
CA LYS A 354 -0.25 -33.04 7.91
C LYS A 354 -0.70 -34.37 7.30
N GLN A 355 -0.56 -35.47 8.02
CA GLN A 355 -1.02 -36.79 7.56
C GLN A 355 -2.54 -36.88 7.44
N SER A 356 -3.30 -36.22 8.33
CA SER A 356 -4.77 -36.15 8.24
C SER A 356 -5.23 -35.34 7.02
N VAL A 357 -4.61 -34.19 6.75
CA VAL A 357 -4.92 -33.34 5.59
C VAL A 357 -4.55 -34.04 4.29
N LEU A 358 -3.37 -34.66 4.21
CA LEU A 358 -2.99 -35.50 3.06
C LEU A 358 -3.93 -36.70 2.88
N GLY A 359 -4.42 -37.29 3.98
CA GLY A 359 -5.43 -38.35 3.95
C GLY A 359 -6.76 -37.89 3.36
N GLN A 360 -7.24 -36.71 3.75
CA GLN A 360 -8.48 -36.11 3.22
C GLN A 360 -8.33 -35.72 1.74
N ILE A 361 -7.16 -35.20 1.34
CA ILE A 361 -6.83 -34.91 -0.07
C ILE A 361 -6.82 -36.21 -0.89
N ARG A 362 -6.22 -37.28 -0.36
CA ARG A 362 -6.14 -38.59 -1.02
C ARG A 362 -7.51 -39.25 -1.16
N GLU A 363 -8.35 -39.20 -0.12
CA GLU A 363 -9.74 -39.67 -0.19
C GLU A 363 -10.57 -38.87 -1.20
N ALA A 364 -10.39 -37.55 -1.27
CA ALA A 364 -11.07 -36.70 -2.26
C ALA A 364 -10.63 -37.06 -3.68
N GLN A 365 -9.33 -37.29 -3.90
CA GLN A 365 -8.77 -37.74 -5.18
C GLN A 365 -9.22 -39.15 -5.58
N GLU A 366 -9.37 -40.08 -4.64
CA GLU A 366 -9.86 -41.44 -4.90
C GLU A 366 -11.36 -41.46 -5.22
N ARG A 367 -12.18 -40.66 -4.52
CA ARG A 367 -13.60 -40.47 -4.88
C ARG A 367 -13.77 -39.86 -6.28
N LEU A 368 -12.84 -39.00 -6.71
CA LEU A 368 -12.79 -38.44 -8.06
C LEU A 368 -12.45 -39.50 -9.13
N HIS A 369 -11.55 -40.45 -8.84
CA HIS A 369 -11.23 -41.55 -9.76
C HIS A 369 -12.42 -42.50 -9.98
N ILE A 370 -13.12 -42.85 -8.90
CA ILE A 370 -14.30 -43.74 -8.96
C ILE A 370 -15.47 -43.07 -9.71
N SER A 371 -15.62 -41.75 -9.59
CA SER A 371 -16.66 -40.96 -10.30
C SER A 371 -16.41 -40.87 -11.81
N LYS A 372 -15.14 -40.69 -12.23
CA LYS A 372 -14.75 -40.67 -13.65
C LYS A 372 -14.99 -42.02 -14.36
N ASP A 373 -14.65 -43.13 -13.71
CA ASP A 373 -14.91 -44.49 -14.24
C ASP A 373 -16.41 -44.80 -14.41
N ALA A 374 -17.26 -44.26 -13.51
CA ALA A 374 -18.71 -44.40 -13.61
C ALA A 374 -19.33 -43.56 -14.74
N GLY A 375 -18.71 -42.42 -15.08
CA GLY A 375 -19.10 -41.56 -16.20
C GLY A 375 -18.73 -42.16 -17.56
N GLU A 376 -17.55 -42.75 -17.70
CA GLU A 376 -17.09 -43.35 -18.95
C GLU A 376 -17.89 -44.61 -19.33
N ARG A 377 -18.27 -45.45 -18.35
CA ARG A 377 -19.12 -46.64 -18.60
C ARG A 377 -20.54 -46.30 -19.09
N LYS A 378 -21.05 -45.10 -18.81
CA LYS A 378 -22.36 -44.65 -19.33
C LYS A 378 -22.27 -44.11 -20.76
N HIS A 379 -21.11 -43.60 -21.19
CA HIS A 379 -20.95 -43.07 -22.55
C HIS A 379 -20.76 -44.15 -23.63
N THR A 380 -20.22 -45.32 -23.29
CA THR A 380 -20.03 -46.42 -24.25
C THR A 380 -21.29 -47.23 -24.59
N ARG A 381 -22.46 -46.96 -23.97
CA ARG A 381 -23.69 -47.75 -24.21
C ARG A 381 -24.76 -47.05 -25.07
N SER A 382 -24.51 -45.83 -25.55
CA SER A 382 -25.51 -45.02 -26.31
C SER A 382 -25.15 -44.77 -27.79
N MET A 383 -24.26 -45.58 -28.38
CA MET A 383 -24.04 -45.58 -29.83
C MET A 383 -24.19 -47.00 -30.39
N LYS A 384 -25.44 -47.41 -30.64
CA LYS A 384 -25.77 -48.36 -31.72
C LYS A 384 -26.94 -47.80 -32.52
N GLU A 385 -26.75 -47.87 -33.83
CA GLU A 385 -27.39 -47.20 -34.97
C GLU A 385 -28.93 -47.12 -35.02
N PRO A 386 -29.46 -46.16 -35.80
CA PRO A 386 -30.80 -46.25 -36.37
C PRO A 386 -30.75 -46.97 -37.73
N GLU A 387 -31.42 -48.12 -37.86
CA GLU A 387 -31.74 -48.70 -39.16
C GLU A 387 -33.19 -48.37 -39.57
N ARG A 388 -33.32 -48.15 -40.88
CA ARG A 388 -34.52 -47.78 -41.64
C ARG A 388 -35.57 -48.87 -41.70
#